data_AF-A0A3B0VYU9-F1
#
_entry.id   AF-A0A3B0VYU9-F1
#
_cell.length_a   1.000
_cell.length_b   1.000
_cell.length_c   1.000
_cell.angle_alpha   90.00
_cell.angle_beta   90.00
_cell.angle_gamma   90.00
#
_symmetry.space_group_name_H-M   'P 1'
#
loop_
_entity.id
_entity.type
_entity.pdbx_description
1 polymer ?
#
loop_
_entity_poly.entity_id
_entity_poly.type
_entity_poly.pdbx_seq_one_letter_code
_entity_poly.pdbx_strand_id
1 'polypeptide(L)'
;MAAYFLNKATTILTHRALEAAFRIDYLYRSKRVNRTKNDLLTQSFYKLYLIKGKNARFEDEILSSWKTHTSSPNNSKIISDLIEAFKYRHWLAHGRYYTPKLGKKYDFTSIYTLAQIIFDSFPLKGR
;
A
#
# COMPACT_ATOMS: atom_id res chain seq x y z
N MET A 1 28.50 -10.47 -1.64
CA MET A 1 27.95 -9.57 -2.69
C MET A 1 26.62 -10.07 -3.25
N ALA A 2 26.47 -11.36 -3.59
CA ALA A 2 25.21 -11.94 -4.09
C ALA A 2 23.99 -11.78 -3.13
N ALA A 3 24.17 -12.04 -1.83
CA ALA A 3 23.09 -11.92 -0.82
C ALA A 3 22.51 -10.50 -0.72
N TYR A 4 23.32 -9.47 -0.94
CA TYR A 4 22.88 -8.07 -0.90
C TYR A 4 21.96 -7.72 -2.07
N PHE A 5 22.30 -8.17 -3.28
CA PHE A 5 21.46 -7.99 -4.46
C PHE A 5 20.16 -8.78 -4.37
N LEU A 6 20.24 -10.01 -3.85
CA LEU A 6 19.06 -10.83 -3.61
C LEU A 6 18.08 -10.15 -2.65
N ASN A 7 18.56 -9.63 -1.51
CA ASN A 7 17.72 -8.94 -0.52
C ASN A 7 17.04 -7.69 -1.09
N LYS A 8 17.72 -6.94 -1.97
CA LYS A 8 17.11 -5.78 -2.64
C LYS A 8 16.03 -6.21 -3.63
N ALA A 9 16.31 -7.22 -4.45
CA ALA A 9 15.37 -7.72 -5.43
C ALA A 9 14.10 -8.26 -4.75
N THR A 10 14.26 -9.08 -3.71
CA THR A 10 13.12 -9.60 -2.94
C THR A 10 12.35 -8.50 -2.25
N THR A 11 13.01 -7.49 -1.67
CA THR A 11 12.35 -6.31 -1.10
C THR A 11 11.48 -5.59 -2.13
N ILE A 12 12.02 -5.35 -3.33
CA ILE A 12 11.27 -4.71 -4.42
C ILE A 12 10.07 -5.58 -4.82
N LEU A 13 10.25 -6.90 -4.97
CA LEU A 13 9.17 -7.82 -5.32
C LEU A 13 8.05 -7.82 -4.27
N THR A 14 8.38 -7.84 -2.98
CA THR A 14 7.39 -7.75 -1.90
C THR A 14 6.57 -6.47 -2.00
N HIS A 15 7.21 -5.32 -2.26
CA HIS A 15 6.48 -4.07 -2.48
C HIS A 15 5.57 -4.13 -3.71
N ARG A 16 6.00 -4.76 -4.81
CA ARG A 16 5.16 -4.91 -6.01
C ARG A 16 3.95 -5.79 -5.74
N ALA A 17 4.11 -6.86 -4.99
CA ALA A 17 3.01 -7.73 -4.59
C ALA A 17 1.99 -6.99 -3.73
N LEU A 18 2.45 -6.20 -2.75
CA LEU A 18 1.59 -5.33 -1.95
C LEU A 18 0.86 -4.31 -2.83
N GLU A 19 1.59 -3.60 -3.69
CA GLU A 19 0.99 -2.62 -4.61
C GLU A 19 -0.10 -3.26 -5.49
N ALA A 20 0.19 -4.42 -6.07
CA ALA A 20 -0.76 -5.16 -6.88
C ALA A 20 -2.01 -5.55 -6.08
N ALA A 21 -1.86 -6.11 -4.88
CA ALA A 21 -2.98 -6.53 -4.05
C ALA A 21 -3.93 -5.37 -3.71
N PHE A 22 -3.37 -4.21 -3.31
CA PHE A 22 -4.17 -3.01 -3.04
C PHE A 22 -4.80 -2.40 -4.30
N ARG A 23 -4.11 -2.43 -5.44
CA ARG A 23 -4.68 -1.96 -6.72
C ARG A 23 -5.82 -2.84 -7.20
N ILE A 24 -5.70 -4.16 -7.02
CA ILE A 24 -6.77 -5.11 -7.34
C ILE A 24 -7.98 -4.87 -6.44
N ASP A 25 -7.77 -4.73 -5.13
CA ASP A 25 -8.83 -4.39 -4.19
C ASP A 25 -9.52 -3.06 -4.54
N TYR A 26 -8.74 -2.02 -4.87
CA TYR A 26 -9.23 -0.73 -5.33
C TYR A 26 -10.16 -0.88 -6.54
N LEU A 27 -9.71 -1.59 -7.59
CA LEU A 27 -10.50 -1.81 -8.80
C LEU A 27 -11.74 -2.68 -8.54
N TYR A 28 -11.61 -3.69 -7.68
CA TYR A 28 -12.72 -4.56 -7.31
C TYR A 28 -13.83 -3.78 -6.60
N ARG A 29 -13.46 -2.96 -5.62
CA ARG A 29 -14.39 -2.13 -4.84
C ARG A 29 -14.97 -1.00 -5.68
N SER A 30 -14.16 -0.33 -6.49
CA SER A 30 -14.64 0.80 -7.30
C SER A 30 -15.65 0.39 -8.37
N LYS A 31 -15.55 -0.84 -8.89
CA LYS A 31 -16.49 -1.39 -9.88
C LYS A 31 -17.78 -1.96 -9.25
N ARG A 32 -17.81 -2.18 -7.93
CA ARG A 32 -19.01 -2.70 -7.26
C ARG A 32 -20.04 -1.59 -7.09
N VAL A 33 -21.23 -1.84 -7.61
CA VAL A 33 -22.43 -0.98 -7.48
C VAL A 33 -23.14 -1.17 -6.13
N ASN A 34 -22.63 -2.01 -5.22
CA ASN A 34 -23.22 -2.20 -3.90
C ASN A 34 -22.95 -1.01 -2.98
N ARG A 35 -23.83 -0.02 -3.10
CA ARG A 35 -23.99 1.21 -2.32
C ARG A 35 -24.51 0.93 -0.91
N THR A 36 -23.99 -0.08 -0.21
CA THR A 36 -24.27 -0.17 1.22
C THR A 36 -23.77 1.12 1.85
N LYS A 37 -24.70 1.96 2.32
CA LYS A 37 -24.45 3.32 2.86
C LYS A 37 -23.31 3.38 3.88
N ASN A 38 -22.97 2.24 4.48
CA ASN A 38 -22.03 2.12 5.58
C ASN A 38 -20.58 1.78 5.17
N ASP A 39 -20.29 1.40 3.91
CA ASP A 39 -18.90 1.17 3.47
C ASP A 39 -18.29 2.45 2.89
N LEU A 40 -17.69 3.26 3.76
CA LEU A 40 -17.05 4.53 3.40
C LEU A 40 -15.82 4.34 2.50
N LEU A 41 -15.09 3.23 2.65
CA LEU A 41 -13.91 2.94 1.84
C LEU A 41 -14.31 2.69 0.39
N THR A 42 -15.31 1.83 0.16
CA THR A 42 -15.80 1.54 -1.18
C THR A 42 -16.39 2.80 -1.84
N GLN A 43 -17.08 3.65 -1.09
CA GLN A 43 -17.56 4.95 -1.59
C GLN A 43 -16.42 5.89 -1.98
N SER A 44 -15.37 5.97 -1.15
CA SER A 44 -14.16 6.75 -1.42
C SER A 44 -13.48 6.29 -2.72
N PHE A 45 -13.32 4.97 -2.88
CA PHE A 45 -12.73 4.39 -4.09
C PHE A 45 -13.58 4.59 -5.34
N TYR A 46 -14.90 4.48 -5.25
CA TYR A 46 -15.78 4.79 -6.37
C TYR A 46 -15.62 6.24 -6.83
N LYS A 47 -15.68 7.21 -5.90
CA LYS A 47 -15.49 8.64 -6.21
C LYS A 47 -14.12 8.90 -6.85
N LEU A 48 -13.07 8.30 -6.29
CA LEU A 48 -11.72 8.40 -6.84
C LEU A 48 -11.64 7.81 -8.26
N TYR A 49 -12.29 6.67 -8.50
CA TYR A 49 -12.31 6.01 -9.81
C TYR A 49 -13.08 6.80 -10.86
N LEU A 50 -14.16 7.52 -10.50
CA LEU A 50 -14.85 8.40 -11.44
C LEU A 50 -13.95 9.53 -11.95
N ILE A 51 -13.04 10.03 -11.09
CA ILE A 51 -12.16 11.15 -11.43
C ILE A 51 -10.89 10.65 -12.15
N LYS A 52 -10.27 9.57 -11.65
CA LYS A 52 -8.93 9.14 -12.08
C LYS A 52 -8.87 7.74 -12.69
N GLY A 53 -9.94 6.97 -12.59
CA GLY A 53 -10.00 5.59 -13.07
C GLY A 53 -8.82 4.75 -12.56
N LYS A 54 -8.16 4.04 -13.47
CA LYS A 54 -6.97 3.23 -13.17
C LYS A 54 -5.71 4.05 -12.82
N ASN A 55 -5.72 5.37 -13.07
CA ASN A 55 -4.55 6.25 -12.90
C ASN A 55 -4.44 6.87 -11.49
N ALA A 56 -5.28 6.42 -10.55
CA ALA A 56 -5.16 6.83 -9.15
C ALA A 56 -3.74 6.54 -8.61
N ARG A 57 -3.14 7.53 -7.94
CA ARG A 57 -1.81 7.46 -7.33
C ARG A 57 -1.86 6.53 -6.13
N PHE A 58 -0.91 5.61 -6.08
CA PHE A 58 -0.95 4.50 -5.13
C PHE A 58 -0.86 4.97 -3.66
N GLU A 59 0.22 5.67 -3.32
CA GLU A 59 0.45 6.14 -1.95
C GLU A 59 -0.51 7.27 -1.55
N ASP A 60 -0.56 8.32 -2.38
CA ASP A 60 -1.25 9.55 -2.02
C ASP A 60 -2.78 9.42 -2.02
N GLU A 61 -3.34 8.46 -2.75
CA GLU A 61 -4.79 8.33 -2.92
C GLU A 61 -5.30 6.98 -2.43
N ILE A 62 -4.81 5.87 -3.00
CA ILE A 62 -5.33 4.53 -2.65
C ILE A 62 -5.01 4.19 -1.19
N LEU A 63 -3.76 4.33 -0.77
CA LEU A 63 -3.36 4.08 0.61
C LEU A 63 -3.92 5.14 1.57
N SER A 64 -3.96 6.42 1.17
CA SER A 64 -4.61 7.47 1.98
C SER A 64 -6.09 7.18 2.27
N SER A 65 -6.85 6.71 1.28
CA SER A 65 -8.24 6.27 1.48
C SER A 65 -8.34 5.10 2.47
N TRP A 66 -7.47 4.09 2.34
CA TRP A 66 -7.40 3.00 3.32
C TRP A 66 -7.08 3.49 4.74
N LYS A 67 -6.11 4.41 4.87
CA LYS A 67 -5.72 5.01 6.15
C LYS A 67 -6.88 5.75 6.82
N THR A 68 -7.71 6.42 6.02
CA THR A 68 -8.80 7.28 6.47
C THR A 68 -10.04 6.49 6.87
N HIS A 69 -10.36 5.42 6.12
CA HIS A 69 -11.63 4.70 6.24
C HIS A 69 -11.50 3.32 6.88
N THR A 70 -10.33 2.98 7.42
CA THR A 70 -10.16 1.75 8.18
C THR A 70 -10.80 1.85 9.57
N SER A 71 -11.39 0.75 10.04
CA SER A 71 -12.19 0.73 11.26
C SER A 71 -11.36 0.82 12.55
N SER A 72 -10.05 0.58 12.49
CA SER A 72 -9.17 0.54 13.67
C SER A 72 -8.02 1.53 13.55
N PRO A 73 -7.71 2.32 14.60
CA PRO A 73 -6.52 3.16 14.65
C PRO A 73 -5.22 2.40 14.38
N ASN A 74 -5.16 1.11 14.77
CA ASN A 74 -4.01 0.26 14.52
C ASN A 74 -3.77 0.06 13.01
N ASN A 75 -4.84 -0.18 12.26
CA ASN A 75 -4.75 -0.35 10.81
C ASN A 75 -4.30 0.96 10.12
N SER A 76 -4.70 2.12 10.65
CA SER A 76 -4.27 3.41 10.14
C SER A 76 -2.75 3.61 10.31
N LYS A 77 -2.19 3.13 11.43
CA LYS A 77 -0.74 3.10 11.67
C LYS A 77 -0.04 2.15 10.71
N ILE A 78 -0.56 0.94 10.50
CA ILE A 78 -0.02 -0.05 9.56
C ILE A 78 0.03 0.53 8.13
N ILE A 79 -1.01 1.24 7.69
CA ILE A 79 -0.99 1.91 6.38
C ILE A 79 0.01 3.07 6.33
N SER A 80 0.19 3.80 7.43
CA SER A 80 1.21 4.86 7.50
C SER A 80 2.62 4.28 7.36
N ASP A 81 2.89 3.18 8.04
CA ASP A 81 4.13 2.42 7.91
C ASP A 81 4.33 1.90 6.48
N LEU A 82 3.26 1.45 5.83
CA LEU A 82 3.30 1.04 4.43
C LEU A 82 3.66 2.20 3.50
N ILE A 83 3.05 3.37 3.68
CA ILE A 83 3.39 4.56 2.88
C ILE A 83 4.87 4.91 3.03
N GLU A 84 5.42 4.86 4.23
CA GLU A 84 6.85 5.08 4.47
C GLU A 84 7.74 4.00 3.85
N ALA A 85 7.34 2.73 3.91
CA ALA A 85 8.02 1.63 3.23
C ALA A 85 8.12 1.87 1.71
N PHE A 86 7.07 2.39 1.08
CA PHE A 86 7.13 2.75 -0.34
C PHE A 86 8.08 3.92 -0.62
N LYS A 87 8.20 4.91 0.27
CA LYS A 87 9.26 5.94 0.18
C LYS A 87 10.66 5.32 0.26
N TYR A 88 10.85 4.32 1.11
CA TYR A 88 12.08 3.55 1.16
C TYR A 88 12.36 2.81 -0.16
N ARG A 89 11.33 2.20 -0.79
CA ARG A 89 11.47 1.61 -2.14
C ARG A 89 11.90 2.65 -3.18
N HIS A 90 11.28 3.84 -3.20
CA HIS A 90 11.66 4.91 -4.14
C HIS A 90 13.12 5.31 -3.95
N TRP A 91 13.56 5.46 -2.69
CA TRP A 91 14.96 5.71 -2.36
C TRP A 91 15.90 4.60 -2.85
N LEU A 92 15.53 3.34 -2.63
CA LEU A 92 16.31 2.19 -3.12
C LEU A 92 16.45 2.18 -4.65
N ALA A 93 15.42 2.61 -5.37
CA ALA A 93 15.38 2.59 -6.84
C ALA A 93 16.11 3.79 -7.47
N HIS A 94 15.96 4.99 -6.92
CA HIS A 94 16.46 6.23 -7.51
C HIS A 94 17.79 6.71 -6.91
N GLY A 95 18.24 6.13 -5.81
CA GLY A 95 19.56 6.40 -5.24
C GLY A 95 19.68 7.74 -4.51
N ARG A 96 20.84 7.87 -3.86
CA ARG A 96 21.23 8.73 -2.71
C ARG A 96 21.06 10.25 -2.82
N TYR A 97 20.43 10.79 -3.86
CA TYR A 97 20.27 12.25 -4.02
C TYR A 97 19.26 12.87 -3.03
N TYR A 98 18.49 12.02 -2.35
CA TYR A 98 17.59 12.40 -1.27
C TYR A 98 17.59 11.29 -0.24
N THR A 99 17.73 11.62 1.05
CA THR A 99 17.53 10.63 2.13
C THR A 99 16.11 10.81 2.65
N PRO A 100 15.20 9.84 2.47
CA PRO A 100 13.86 9.96 3.00
C PRO A 100 13.90 10.08 4.52
N LYS A 101 13.13 11.01 5.07
CA LYS A 101 12.84 11.06 6.51
C LYS A 101 11.91 9.88 6.81
N LEU A 102 12.50 8.72 7.06
CA LEU A 102 11.78 7.51 7.48
C LEU A 102 11.67 7.54 9.00
N GLY A 103 10.48 7.26 9.54
CA GLY A 103 10.28 7.18 11.00
C GLY A 103 10.99 5.99 11.63
N LYS A 104 11.46 5.03 10.82
CA LYS A 104 12.17 3.82 11.22
C LYS A 104 13.12 3.32 10.14
N LYS A 105 14.01 2.39 10.53
CA LYS A 105 14.86 1.66 9.58
C LYS A 105 14.03 0.61 8.86
N TYR A 106 14.11 0.59 7.53
CA TYR A 106 13.52 -0.44 6.70
C TYR A 106 14.62 -1.29 6.05
N ASP A 107 14.36 -2.58 6.01
CA ASP A 107 15.17 -3.65 5.45
C ASP A 107 14.24 -4.74 4.90
N PHE A 108 14.78 -5.81 4.33
CA PHE A 108 13.95 -6.89 3.80
C PHE A 108 13.00 -7.48 4.85
N THR A 109 13.51 -7.78 6.05
CA THR A 109 12.75 -8.43 7.12
C THR A 109 11.56 -7.58 7.56
N SER A 110 11.77 -6.30 7.84
CA SER A 110 10.71 -5.37 8.23
C SER A 110 9.64 -5.19 7.16
N ILE A 111 10.02 -5.15 5.88
CA ILE A 111 9.07 -5.08 4.76
C ILE A 111 8.27 -6.37 4.63
N TYR A 112 8.92 -7.52 4.79
CA TYR A 112 8.26 -8.83 4.74
C TYR A 112 7.28 -9.00 5.90
N THR A 113 7.68 -8.66 7.14
CA THR A 113 6.79 -8.68 8.31
C THR A 113 5.60 -7.74 8.12
N LEU A 114 5.82 -6.55 7.58
CA LEU A 114 4.73 -5.62 7.27
C LEU A 114 3.75 -6.21 6.25
N ALA A 115 4.27 -6.91 5.23
CA ALA A 115 3.44 -7.58 4.25
C ALA A 115 2.56 -8.67 4.88
N GLN A 116 3.14 -9.50 5.77
CA GLN A 116 2.38 -10.53 6.51
C GLN A 116 1.25 -9.90 7.32
N ILE A 117 1.57 -8.89 8.13
CA ILE A 117 0.57 -8.15 8.93
C ILE A 117 -0.57 -7.63 8.05
N ILE A 118 -0.25 -7.06 6.88
CA ILE A 118 -1.27 -6.56 5.97
C ILE A 118 -2.16 -7.68 5.44
N PHE A 119 -1.57 -8.77 4.95
CA PHE A 119 -2.34 -9.87 4.36
C PHE A 119 -3.22 -10.59 5.38
N ASP A 120 -2.79 -10.65 6.64
CA ASP A 120 -3.52 -11.24 7.76
C ASP A 120 -4.61 -10.31 8.32
N SER A 121 -4.35 -8.99 8.36
CA SER A 121 -5.21 -8.02 9.05
C SER A 121 -6.19 -7.27 8.14
N PHE A 122 -5.89 -7.14 6.85
CA PHE A 122 -6.69 -6.33 5.93
C PHE A 122 -7.63 -7.19 5.09
N PRO A 123 -8.92 -6.82 4.97
CA PRO A 123 -9.89 -7.54 4.16
C PRO A 123 -9.80 -7.15 2.67
N LEU A 124 -8.61 -7.19 2.08
CA LEU A 124 -8.41 -6.94 0.64
C LEU A 124 -9.22 -7.94 -0.20
N LYS A 125 -9.89 -7.45 -1.24
CA LYS A 125 -10.77 -8.20 -2.13
C LYS A 125 -10.16 -8.38 -3.52
N GLY A 126 -10.67 -9.37 -4.27
CA GLY A 126 -10.26 -9.63 -5.65
C GLY A 126 -8.90 -10.31 -5.80
N ARG A 127 -8.31 -10.79 -4.71
CA ARG A 127 -7.08 -11.59 -4.71
C ARG A 127 -7.31 -12.93 -5.41
#